data_AF-A0A938CHI9-F1
#
_entry.id   AF-A0A938CHI9-F1
#
_cell.length_a   1.000
_cell.length_b   1.000
_cell.length_c   1.000
_cell.angle_alpha   90.00
_cell.angle_beta   90.00
_cell.angle_gamma   90.00
#
_symmetry.space_group_name_H-M   'P 1'
#
loop_
_entity.id
_entity.type
_entity.pdbx_description
1 polymer ?
#
loop_
_entity_poly.entity_id
_entity_poly.type
_entity_poly.pdbx_seq_one_letter_code
_entity_poly.pdbx_strand_id
1 'polypeptide(L)'
;MVRLGVALVVVLALSATSGAQGAEPKKLTLDVTDDTLAEVVLVMSEASGVTILATDTASQSLLSLSLPEGDVETAVQAVAQAIDGSWLRTYVIEPAGQEPPEETAADIIGRLQVAWRDWMLSRTDEELDAFRERALASMGGPPIAPQPTAGGGMMFDVVEMLQAPFHAERISLKVEAVDVRQALGQFTLGCGYTVLLSPEVTGQVSLDATDEELSAILDALCEPVNAQWRPLYLIGKAREVSSTEMEQRFTQMLEQGVTEFWKQPPEDRARIVQRIADRMANIPPEVQTAVKNSPWTSRLMGRAMQFVFTLTPDQRREIAPILQGAVKLFGQ
;
A
#
# COMPACT_ATOMS: atom_id res chain seq x y z
N MET A 1 12.70 18.32 -33.31
CA MET A 1 13.32 19.33 -32.42
C MET A 1 13.23 18.79 -31.01
N VAL A 2 14.33 18.27 -30.47
CA VAL A 2 14.42 17.88 -29.06
C VAL A 2 14.56 19.18 -28.29
N ARG A 3 13.51 19.62 -27.59
CA ARG A 3 13.61 20.71 -26.62
C ARG A 3 14.18 20.07 -25.35
N LEU A 4 15.45 20.35 -25.06
CA LEU A 4 16.03 20.05 -23.76
C LEU A 4 15.39 21.04 -22.79
N GLY A 5 14.31 20.63 -22.11
CA GLY A 5 13.94 21.24 -20.84
C GLY A 5 15.10 20.97 -19.88
N VAL A 6 15.68 22.01 -19.31
CA VAL A 6 16.77 21.87 -18.34
C VAL A 6 16.11 22.01 -16.99
N ALA A 7 15.72 20.88 -16.39
CA ALA A 7 15.41 20.81 -14.97
C ALA A 7 16.65 21.30 -14.21
N LEU A 8 16.61 22.51 -13.66
CA LEU A 8 17.68 23.00 -12.79
C LEU A 8 17.32 22.62 -11.35
N VAL A 9 17.67 21.40 -10.96
CA VAL A 9 17.68 21.02 -9.55
C VAL A 9 19.02 21.46 -8.97
N VAL A 10 19.01 22.59 -8.27
CA VAL A 10 20.20 23.06 -7.54
C VAL A 10 20.25 22.33 -6.21
N VAL A 11 21.16 21.36 -6.09
CA VAL A 11 21.45 20.72 -4.82
C VAL A 11 22.53 21.53 -4.11
N LEU A 12 22.16 22.24 -3.04
CA LEU A 12 23.13 22.77 -2.08
C LEU A 12 23.59 21.63 -1.16
N ALA A 13 24.45 20.75 -1.68
CA ALA A 13 25.05 19.67 -0.91
C ALA A 13 26.21 20.19 -0.06
N LEU A 14 25.99 20.41 1.23
CA LEU A 14 27.06 20.34 2.23
C LEU A 14 27.34 18.85 2.50
N SER A 15 28.56 18.43 2.21
CA SER A 15 29.04 17.04 2.13
C SER A 15 28.67 16.10 3.29
N ALA A 16 28.29 14.84 3.00
CA ALA A 16 28.98 13.61 3.47
C ALA A 16 28.28 12.28 3.03
N THR A 17 29.13 11.34 2.60
CA THR A 17 29.03 9.86 2.53
C THR A 17 27.79 9.16 1.93
N SER A 18 28.07 8.43 0.84
CA SER A 18 27.25 7.37 0.24
C SER A 18 27.02 6.21 1.21
N GLY A 19 25.75 5.83 1.40
CA GLY A 19 25.32 4.68 2.19
C GLY A 19 25.00 5.06 3.63
N ALA A 20 23.81 5.64 3.87
CA ALA A 20 23.44 6.02 5.23
C ALA A 20 21.99 5.65 5.53
N GLN A 21 21.85 4.53 6.26
CA GLN A 21 20.75 4.33 7.20
C GLN A 21 20.52 5.64 7.97
N GLY A 22 19.28 6.13 7.98
CA GLY A 22 18.89 7.27 8.81
C GLY A 22 19.64 8.60 8.59
N ALA A 23 20.24 8.86 7.42
CA ALA A 23 20.88 10.15 7.15
C ALA A 23 19.90 11.32 7.31
N GLU A 24 20.39 12.43 7.90
CA GLU A 24 19.64 13.68 8.00
C GLU A 24 19.04 14.08 6.65
N PRO A 25 17.78 14.56 6.62
CA PRO A 25 17.07 14.82 5.39
C PRO A 25 17.77 15.93 4.59
N LYS A 26 18.37 15.55 3.46
CA LYS A 26 18.92 16.52 2.51
C LYS A 26 17.80 17.46 2.04
N LYS A 27 18.10 18.76 2.05
CA LYS A 27 17.21 19.77 1.49
C LYS A 27 17.32 19.77 -0.04
N LEU A 28 16.19 19.93 -0.71
CA LEU A 28 16.01 19.99 -2.15
C LEU A 28 15.45 21.36 -2.53
N THR A 29 15.98 21.91 -3.62
CA THR A 29 15.42 23.06 -4.32
C THR A 29 15.02 22.60 -5.72
N LEU A 30 13.76 22.84 -6.10
CA LEU A 30 13.23 22.47 -7.41
C LEU A 30 12.84 23.73 -8.18
N ASP A 31 13.34 23.87 -9.40
CA ASP A 31 12.86 24.85 -10.37
C ASP A 31 12.70 24.10 -11.70
N VAL A 32 11.47 23.65 -11.96
CA VAL A 32 11.11 22.72 -13.04
C VAL A 32 10.13 23.41 -13.96
N THR A 33 10.36 23.35 -15.27
CA THR A 33 9.46 23.93 -16.28
C THR A 33 9.35 23.00 -17.48
N ASP A 34 8.16 22.45 -17.70
CA ASP A 34 7.80 21.57 -18.81
C ASP A 34 8.64 20.27 -18.90
N ASP A 35 9.20 19.81 -17.78
CA ASP A 35 9.90 18.51 -17.71
C ASP A 35 8.92 17.39 -17.36
N THR A 36 9.27 16.16 -17.73
CA THR A 36 8.45 15.00 -17.36
C THR A 36 8.65 14.62 -15.89
N LEU A 37 7.60 14.11 -15.24
CA LEU A 37 7.71 13.58 -13.88
C LEU A 37 8.81 12.53 -13.74
N ALA A 38 8.99 11.67 -14.75
CA ALA A 38 10.06 10.66 -14.76
C ALA A 38 11.46 11.28 -14.59
N GLU A 39 11.74 12.34 -15.34
CA GLU A 39 13.03 13.05 -15.28
C GLU A 39 13.21 13.77 -13.95
N VAL A 40 12.16 14.45 -13.47
CA VAL A 40 12.19 15.18 -12.20
C VAL A 40 12.44 14.22 -11.02
N VAL A 41 11.73 13.09 -10.99
CA VAL A 41 11.87 12.07 -9.95
C VAL A 41 13.26 11.45 -9.94
N LEU A 42 13.83 11.16 -11.12
CA LEU A 42 15.20 10.65 -11.23
C LEU A 42 16.21 11.62 -10.59
N VAL A 43 16.13 12.91 -10.95
CA VAL A 43 17.04 13.93 -10.41
C VAL A 43 16.84 14.12 -8.90
N MET A 44 15.59 14.10 -8.42
CA MET A 44 15.30 14.15 -6.98
C MET A 44 15.90 12.96 -6.24
N SER A 45 15.84 11.76 -6.82
CA SER A 45 16.42 10.55 -6.23
C SER A 45 17.93 10.64 -6.12
N GLU A 46 18.61 11.07 -7.18
CA GLU A 46 20.07 11.27 -7.18
C GLU A 46 20.50 12.33 -6.15
N ALA A 47 19.79 13.45 -6.11
CA ALA A 47 20.06 14.56 -5.19
C ALA A 47 19.90 14.16 -3.71
N SER A 48 18.80 13.49 -3.40
CA SER A 48 18.45 13.09 -2.04
C SER A 48 19.24 11.85 -1.58
N GLY A 49 19.57 10.94 -2.50
CA GLY A 49 19.99 9.58 -2.17
C GLY A 49 18.83 8.68 -1.72
N VAL A 50 17.58 9.09 -1.98
CA VAL A 50 16.37 8.33 -1.64
C VAL A 50 15.68 7.86 -2.92
N THR A 51 15.20 6.62 -2.92
CA THR A 51 14.42 6.08 -4.04
C THR A 51 13.05 6.75 -4.11
N ILE A 52 12.78 7.42 -5.22
CA ILE A 52 11.50 8.03 -5.57
C ILE A 52 11.14 7.43 -6.93
N LEU A 53 9.90 6.94 -7.08
CA LEU A 53 9.44 6.32 -8.31
C LEU A 53 8.09 6.92 -8.73
N ALA A 54 7.88 7.04 -10.03
CA ALA A 54 6.60 7.43 -10.60
C ALA A 54 5.94 6.24 -11.30
N THR A 55 4.63 6.09 -11.11
CA THR A 55 3.83 5.14 -11.89
C THR A 55 3.85 5.48 -13.39
N ASP A 56 3.64 4.51 -14.25
CA ASP A 56 3.56 4.73 -15.72
C ASP A 56 2.55 5.81 -16.10
N THR A 57 1.45 5.90 -15.35
CA THR A 57 0.39 6.89 -15.58
C THR A 57 0.79 8.29 -15.17
N ALA A 58 1.64 8.42 -14.14
CA ALA A 58 2.12 9.70 -13.66
C ALA A 58 3.37 10.16 -14.44
N SER A 59 4.23 9.23 -14.86
CA SER A 59 5.60 9.47 -15.36
C SER A 59 5.67 10.42 -16.57
N GLN A 60 4.64 10.43 -17.41
CA GLN A 60 4.55 11.27 -18.60
C GLN A 60 3.93 12.66 -18.34
N SER A 61 3.52 12.95 -17.10
CA SER A 61 2.97 14.26 -16.75
C SER A 61 4.04 15.33 -16.86
N LEU A 62 3.72 16.42 -17.54
CA LEU A 62 4.58 17.61 -17.57
C LEU A 62 4.40 18.39 -16.27
N LEU A 63 5.52 18.84 -15.71
CA LEU A 63 5.59 19.56 -14.45
C LEU A 63 6.08 20.99 -14.68
N SER A 64 5.41 21.94 -14.05
CA SER A 64 5.92 23.28 -13.84
C SER A 64 5.76 23.62 -12.37
N LEU A 65 6.87 23.66 -11.63
CA LEU A 65 6.87 23.87 -10.19
C LEU A 65 8.12 24.61 -9.73
N SER A 66 7.95 25.45 -8.71
CA SER A 66 9.06 26.11 -8.03
C SER A 66 8.95 25.84 -6.54
N LEU A 67 9.95 25.15 -5.98
CA LEU A 67 10.10 24.87 -4.56
C LEU A 67 11.47 25.40 -4.12
N PRO A 68 11.52 26.54 -3.40
CA PRO A 68 12.79 27.18 -3.07
C PRO A 68 13.65 26.33 -2.13
N GLU A 69 13.06 25.66 -1.16
CA GLU A 69 13.74 24.73 -0.25
C GLU A 69 12.69 23.83 0.43
N GLY A 70 12.96 22.54 0.51
CA GLY A 70 12.14 21.56 1.23
C GLY A 70 12.95 20.30 1.52
N ASP A 71 12.51 19.46 2.45
CA ASP A 71 13.05 18.09 2.52
C ASP A 71 12.47 17.23 1.38
N VAL A 72 12.94 15.98 1.30
CA VAL A 72 12.52 15.02 0.27
C VAL A 72 11.00 14.82 0.26
N GLU A 73 10.39 14.73 1.44
CA GLU A 73 8.94 14.50 1.55
C GLU A 73 8.14 15.71 1.09
N THR A 74 8.54 16.92 1.51
CA THR A 74 7.95 18.18 1.05
C THR A 74 8.04 18.29 -0.48
N ALA A 75 9.17 17.89 -1.06
CA ALA A 75 9.38 17.90 -2.51
C ALA A 75 8.49 16.89 -3.23
N VAL A 76 8.40 15.65 -2.72
CA VAL A 76 7.50 14.60 -3.25
C VAL A 76 6.04 15.06 -3.19
N GLN A 77 5.62 15.65 -2.08
CA GLN A 77 4.27 16.18 -1.92
C GLN A 77 3.97 17.30 -2.91
N ALA A 78 4.89 18.26 -3.08
CA ALA A 78 4.73 19.35 -4.03
C ALA A 78 4.63 18.86 -5.48
N VAL A 79 5.45 17.87 -5.85
CA VAL A 79 5.41 17.22 -7.18
C VAL A 79 4.09 16.49 -7.41
N ALA A 80 3.62 15.72 -6.42
CA ALA A 80 2.35 15.00 -6.53
C ALA A 80 1.16 15.98 -6.66
N GLN A 81 1.16 17.07 -5.88
CA GLN A 81 0.14 18.12 -6.00
C GLN A 81 0.17 18.80 -7.38
N ALA A 82 1.35 19.08 -7.94
CA ALA A 82 1.49 19.74 -9.23
C ALA A 82 0.90 18.95 -10.41
N ILE A 83 0.72 17.62 -10.25
CA ILE A 83 0.11 16.76 -11.28
C ILE A 83 -1.32 16.31 -10.93
N ASP A 84 -1.93 16.85 -9.86
CA ASP A 84 -3.18 16.36 -9.27
C ASP A 84 -3.11 14.84 -8.98
N GLY A 85 -2.00 14.40 -8.39
CA GLY A 85 -1.69 13.01 -8.10
C GLY A 85 -1.62 12.70 -6.60
N SER A 86 -1.35 11.44 -6.32
CA SER A 86 -1.18 10.91 -4.96
C SER A 86 0.28 10.52 -4.72
N TRP A 87 0.71 10.47 -3.47
CA TRP A 87 2.05 9.98 -3.13
C TRP A 87 2.05 9.12 -1.87
N LEU A 88 2.89 8.09 -1.83
CA LEU A 88 2.99 7.17 -0.70
C LEU A 88 4.46 7.11 -0.25
N ARG A 89 4.69 7.17 1.07
CA ARG A 89 5.95 6.75 1.68
C ARG A 89 5.83 5.29 2.14
N THR A 90 6.85 4.49 1.87
CA THR A 90 6.99 3.13 2.38
C THR A 90 8.43 2.91 2.83
N TYR A 91 8.67 1.85 3.60
CA TYR A 91 10.02 1.44 3.97
C TYR A 91 10.34 0.10 3.32
N VAL A 92 11.57 -0.07 2.86
CA VAL A 92 12.08 -1.34 2.35
C VAL A 92 13.18 -1.83 3.30
N ILE A 93 13.05 -3.07 3.77
CA ILE A 93 14.00 -3.74 4.67
C ILE A 93 14.65 -4.89 3.90
N GLU A 94 15.97 -4.84 3.81
CA GLU A 94 16.82 -5.71 2.98
C GLU A 94 18.01 -6.22 3.81
N PRO A 95 18.66 -7.33 3.43
CA PRO A 95 19.87 -7.78 4.12
C PRO A 95 20.96 -6.70 4.10
N ALA A 96 21.64 -6.50 5.23
CA ALA A 96 22.68 -5.48 5.33
C ALA A 96 23.84 -5.76 4.36
N GLY A 97 24.40 -4.70 3.78
CA GLY A 97 25.56 -4.78 2.87
C GLY A 97 25.25 -5.27 1.46
N GLN A 98 23.97 -5.45 1.11
CA GLN A 98 23.54 -5.64 -0.27
C GLN A 98 23.17 -4.29 -0.88
N GLU A 99 23.52 -4.11 -2.15
CA GLU A 99 23.04 -2.97 -2.92
C GLU A 99 21.55 -3.17 -3.23
N PRO A 100 20.70 -2.15 -3.03
CA PRO A 100 19.31 -2.24 -3.39
C PRO A 100 19.14 -2.63 -4.87
N PRO A 101 18.22 -3.56 -5.21
CA PRO A 101 17.96 -3.87 -6.60
C PRO A 101 17.42 -2.64 -7.34
N GLU A 102 17.65 -2.58 -8.66
CA GLU A 102 16.90 -1.67 -9.52
C GLU A 102 15.43 -2.13 -9.56
N GLU A 103 14.54 -1.29 -9.04
CA GLU A 103 13.11 -1.60 -8.94
C GLU A 103 12.29 -0.56 -9.70
N THR A 104 11.28 -1.03 -10.42
CA THR A 104 10.30 -0.15 -11.04
C THR A 104 9.16 0.18 -10.08
N ALA A 105 8.38 1.22 -10.36
CA ALA A 105 7.17 1.51 -9.60
C ALA A 105 6.18 0.33 -9.60
N ALA A 106 6.11 -0.42 -10.72
CA ALA A 106 5.24 -1.59 -10.84
C ALA A 106 5.67 -2.72 -9.90
N ASP A 107 6.99 -2.97 -9.77
CA ASP A 107 7.52 -4.00 -8.87
C ASP A 107 7.17 -3.68 -7.41
N ILE A 108 7.41 -2.43 -7.00
CA ILE A 108 7.08 -1.95 -5.65
C ILE A 108 5.58 -2.06 -5.37
N ILE A 109 4.74 -1.60 -6.31
CA ILE A 109 3.27 -1.68 -6.16
C ILE A 109 2.82 -3.13 -5.98
N GLY A 110 3.35 -4.06 -6.78
CA GLY A 110 3.03 -5.48 -6.65
C GLY A 110 3.41 -6.04 -5.28
N ARG A 111 4.60 -5.71 -4.78
CA ARG A 111 5.06 -6.10 -3.45
C ARG A 111 4.21 -5.48 -2.34
N LEU A 112 3.81 -4.22 -2.47
CA LEU A 112 2.94 -3.53 -1.50
C LEU A 112 1.55 -4.14 -1.45
N GLN A 113 0.95 -4.47 -2.60
CA GLN A 113 -0.36 -5.13 -2.64
C GLN A 113 -0.33 -6.48 -1.92
N VAL A 114 0.73 -7.26 -2.12
CA VAL A 114 0.95 -8.52 -1.41
C VAL A 114 1.15 -8.28 0.09
N ALA A 115 2.04 -7.36 0.47
CA ALA A 115 2.32 -7.04 1.87
C ALA A 115 1.06 -6.56 2.62
N TRP A 116 0.29 -5.67 2.01
CA TRP A 116 -0.95 -5.14 2.57
C TRP A 116 -2.01 -6.23 2.75
N ARG A 117 -2.19 -7.10 1.75
CA ARG A 117 -3.09 -8.25 1.84
C ARG A 117 -2.67 -9.20 2.95
N ASP A 118 -1.40 -9.59 2.99
CA ASP A 118 -0.88 -10.54 3.96
C ASP A 118 -0.97 -9.96 5.38
N TRP A 119 -0.69 -8.66 5.54
CA TRP A 119 -0.91 -7.92 6.76
C TRP A 119 -2.38 -8.02 7.21
N MET A 120 -3.33 -7.61 6.36
CA MET A 120 -4.77 -7.67 6.64
C MET A 120 -5.25 -9.06 7.06
N LEU A 121 -4.76 -10.12 6.39
CA LEU A 121 -5.14 -11.50 6.69
C LEU A 121 -4.58 -12.00 8.03
N SER A 122 -3.37 -11.55 8.39
CA SER A 122 -2.69 -11.94 9.63
C SER A 122 -3.27 -11.31 10.89
N ARG A 123 -4.06 -10.23 10.78
CA ARG A 123 -4.60 -9.49 11.94
C ARG A 123 -5.82 -10.17 12.57
N THR A 124 -6.02 -9.89 13.85
CA THR A 124 -7.28 -10.19 14.55
C THR A 124 -8.37 -9.19 14.14
N ASP A 125 -9.63 -9.51 14.40
CA ASP A 125 -10.72 -8.56 14.13
C ASP A 125 -10.62 -7.31 15.00
N GLU A 126 -10.19 -7.45 16.26
CA GLU A 126 -9.95 -6.31 17.18
C GLU A 126 -8.87 -5.36 16.63
N GLU A 127 -7.76 -5.89 16.12
CA GLU A 127 -6.70 -5.07 15.51
C GLU A 127 -7.21 -4.35 14.26
N LEU A 128 -7.99 -5.03 13.43
CA LEU A 128 -8.56 -4.44 12.22
C LEU A 128 -9.63 -3.39 12.53
N ASP A 129 -10.42 -3.59 13.58
CA ASP A 129 -11.42 -2.62 14.02
C ASP A 129 -10.74 -1.39 14.63
N ALA A 130 -9.69 -1.57 15.45
CA ALA A 130 -8.89 -0.45 15.94
C ALA A 130 -8.23 0.34 14.78
N PHE A 131 -7.72 -0.36 13.76
CA PHE A 131 -7.19 0.29 12.55
C PHE A 131 -8.28 1.09 11.83
N ARG A 132 -9.48 0.52 11.67
CA ARG A 132 -10.63 1.19 11.04
C ARG A 132 -11.13 2.39 11.84
N GLU A 133 -11.16 2.31 13.16
CA GLU A 133 -11.56 3.43 14.01
C GLU A 133 -10.60 4.61 13.86
N ARG A 134 -9.28 4.35 13.85
CA ARG A 134 -8.27 5.37 13.55
C ARG A 134 -8.41 5.93 12.14
N ALA A 135 -8.65 5.07 11.17
CA ALA A 135 -8.91 5.46 9.80
C ALA A 135 -10.11 6.42 9.68
N LEU A 136 -11.24 6.06 10.28
CA LEU A 136 -12.45 6.88 10.28
C LEU A 136 -12.25 8.21 10.99
N ALA A 137 -11.53 8.21 12.12
CA ALA A 137 -11.19 9.44 12.85
C ALA A 137 -10.34 10.39 11.99
N SER A 138 -9.37 9.85 11.25
CA SER A 138 -8.50 10.62 10.36
C SER A 138 -9.23 11.18 9.15
N MET A 139 -10.14 10.40 8.54
CA MET A 139 -10.91 10.82 7.37
C MET A 139 -12.08 11.78 7.71
N GLY A 140 -12.41 11.97 8.99
CA GLY A 140 -13.54 12.80 9.40
C GLY A 140 -14.92 12.20 9.03
N GLY A 141 -14.99 10.89 8.77
CA GLY A 141 -16.23 10.20 8.39
C GLY A 141 -16.02 8.92 7.59
N PRO A 142 -17.10 8.18 7.28
CA PRO A 142 -17.04 7.00 6.42
C PRO A 142 -16.59 7.38 5.00
N PRO A 143 -15.78 6.53 4.34
CA PRO A 143 -15.32 6.80 2.99
C PRO A 143 -16.50 6.95 2.03
N ILE A 144 -16.46 7.99 1.19
CA ILE A 144 -17.46 8.21 0.14
C ILE A 144 -17.25 7.12 -0.91
N ALA A 145 -18.30 6.37 -1.23
CA ALA A 145 -18.23 5.34 -2.27
C ALA A 145 -17.75 5.97 -3.60
N PRO A 146 -16.84 5.31 -4.34
CA PRO A 146 -16.33 5.84 -5.59
C PRO A 146 -17.50 6.11 -6.55
N GLN A 147 -17.56 7.35 -7.06
CA GLN A 147 -18.61 7.72 -8.00
C GLN A 147 -18.20 7.36 -9.43
N PRO A 148 -19.12 6.78 -10.23
CA PRO A 148 -18.86 6.54 -11.64
C PRO A 148 -18.63 7.86 -12.38
N THR A 149 -17.67 7.86 -13.32
CA THR A 149 -17.44 8.98 -14.23
C THR A 149 -18.60 9.09 -15.23
N ALA A 150 -18.70 10.23 -15.92
CA ALA A 150 -19.69 10.44 -16.98
C ALA A 150 -19.60 9.39 -18.11
N GLY A 151 -18.45 8.72 -18.28
CA GLY A 151 -18.22 7.62 -19.24
C GLY A 151 -18.52 6.22 -18.69
N GLY A 152 -18.97 6.08 -17.43
CA GLY A 152 -19.19 4.79 -16.79
C GLY A 152 -17.90 4.08 -16.34
N GLY A 153 -16.75 4.77 -16.39
CA GLY A 153 -15.50 4.35 -15.77
C GLY A 153 -15.45 4.72 -14.29
N MET A 154 -14.37 4.33 -13.61
CA MET A 154 -14.02 4.88 -12.29
C MET A 154 -12.61 5.45 -12.34
N MET A 155 -12.42 6.56 -11.64
CA MET A 155 -11.08 7.06 -11.37
C MET A 155 -10.39 6.09 -10.42
N PHE A 156 -9.19 5.69 -10.78
CA PHE A 156 -8.39 4.74 -10.03
C PHE A 156 -6.98 5.28 -9.87
N ASP A 157 -6.58 5.46 -8.62
CA ASP A 157 -5.21 5.74 -8.24
C ASP A 157 -4.68 4.58 -7.38
N VAL A 158 -3.72 3.84 -7.93
CA VAL A 158 -3.14 2.68 -7.25
C VAL A 158 -2.34 3.08 -6.01
N VAL A 159 -1.75 4.28 -6.02
CA VAL A 159 -0.94 4.77 -4.91
C VAL A 159 -1.85 5.19 -3.76
N GLU A 160 -2.94 5.92 -4.06
CA GLU A 160 -3.96 6.29 -3.07
C GLU A 160 -4.57 5.05 -2.39
N MET A 161 -4.87 4.00 -3.17
CA MET A 161 -5.43 2.75 -2.63
C MET A 161 -4.51 1.98 -1.68
N LEU A 162 -3.19 2.21 -1.76
CA LEU A 162 -2.19 1.56 -0.92
C LEU A 162 -1.86 2.37 0.34
N GLN A 163 -2.37 3.60 0.45
CA GLN A 163 -2.14 4.43 1.63
C GLN A 163 -3.04 3.99 2.78
N ALA A 164 -2.47 3.98 3.98
CA ALA A 164 -3.29 4.07 5.16
C ALA A 164 -3.92 5.48 5.24
N PRO A 165 -5.16 5.59 5.71
CA PRO A 165 -5.83 6.88 5.88
C PRO A 165 -5.29 7.70 7.05
N PHE A 166 -4.34 7.18 7.82
CA PHE A 166 -3.65 7.87 8.90
C PHE A 166 -2.16 7.56 8.84
N HIS A 167 -1.35 8.50 9.31
CA HIS A 167 0.09 8.34 9.44
C HIS A 167 0.58 8.95 10.75
N ALA A 168 1.57 8.31 11.39
CA ALA A 168 2.21 8.84 12.59
C ALA A 168 3.74 8.70 12.49
N GLU A 169 4.46 9.79 12.75
CA GLU A 169 5.94 9.82 12.75
C GLU A 169 6.55 9.25 14.03
N ARG A 170 5.73 9.11 15.08
CA ARG A 170 6.14 8.56 16.37
C ARG A 170 5.13 7.53 16.84
N ILE A 171 5.62 6.39 17.33
CA ILE A 171 4.78 5.33 17.87
C ILE A 171 5.42 4.70 19.11
N SER A 172 4.58 4.05 19.93
CA SER A 172 5.06 3.11 20.93
C SER A 172 4.94 1.69 20.38
N LEU A 173 5.99 0.90 20.48
CA LEU A 173 6.03 -0.48 20.01
C LEU A 173 6.70 -1.36 21.07
N LYS A 174 5.94 -2.34 21.58
CA LYS A 174 6.44 -3.34 22.50
C LYS A 174 6.25 -4.74 21.95
N VAL A 175 7.35 -5.43 21.70
CA VAL A 175 7.39 -6.81 21.22
C VAL A 175 8.48 -7.59 21.93
N GLU A 176 8.24 -8.86 22.22
CA GLU A 176 9.17 -9.72 22.95
C GLU A 176 9.34 -11.05 22.20
N ALA A 177 10.56 -11.31 21.71
CA ALA A 177 10.95 -12.52 20.99
C ALA A 177 9.98 -12.96 19.88
N VAL A 178 9.49 -11.99 19.09
CA VAL A 178 8.59 -12.26 17.96
C VAL A 178 9.34 -12.29 16.63
N ASP A 179 8.78 -12.96 15.64
CA ASP A 179 9.29 -12.90 14.27
C ASP A 179 9.29 -11.45 13.74
N VAL A 180 10.35 -11.03 13.05
CA VAL A 180 10.49 -9.67 12.53
C VAL A 180 9.32 -9.24 11.66
N ARG A 181 8.71 -10.15 10.88
CA ARG A 181 7.51 -9.86 10.07
C ARG A 181 6.32 -9.52 10.96
N GLN A 182 6.17 -10.22 12.09
CA GLN A 182 5.11 -9.94 13.06
C GLN A 182 5.34 -8.57 13.72
N ALA A 183 6.58 -8.23 14.07
CA ALA A 183 6.91 -6.92 14.61
C ALA A 183 6.61 -5.79 13.62
N LEU A 184 6.96 -5.96 12.35
CA LEU A 184 6.64 -4.99 11.29
C LEU A 184 5.14 -4.85 11.02
N GLY A 185 4.37 -5.92 11.24
CA GLY A 185 2.92 -5.85 11.23
C GLY A 185 2.36 -4.95 12.34
N GLN A 186 2.96 -4.98 13.54
CA GLN A 186 2.60 -4.08 14.64
C GLN A 186 3.09 -2.65 14.39
N PHE A 187 4.28 -2.49 13.80
CA PHE A 187 4.77 -1.19 13.33
C PHE A 187 3.76 -0.54 12.36
N THR A 188 3.34 -1.27 11.32
CA THR A 188 2.36 -0.81 10.31
C THR A 188 1.03 -0.42 10.96
N LEU A 189 0.55 -1.21 11.93
CA LEU A 189 -0.67 -0.90 12.69
C LEU A 189 -0.54 0.40 13.49
N GLY A 190 0.66 0.66 14.03
CA GLY A 190 0.97 1.85 14.81
C GLY A 190 1.04 3.12 13.96
N CYS A 191 1.79 3.08 12.86
CA CYS A 191 2.17 4.28 12.11
C CYS A 191 1.44 4.47 10.77
N GLY A 192 0.73 3.45 10.27
CA GLY A 192 0.04 3.48 8.97
C GLY A 192 0.95 3.27 7.75
N TYR A 193 2.28 3.32 7.90
CA TYR A 193 3.19 3.06 6.80
C TYR A 193 3.39 1.56 6.59
N THR A 194 3.22 1.10 5.34
CA THR A 194 3.53 -0.28 4.96
C THR A 194 5.05 -0.47 4.91
N VAL A 195 5.51 -1.68 5.25
CA VAL A 195 6.92 -2.06 5.18
C VAL A 195 7.09 -3.26 4.25
N LEU A 196 7.99 -3.15 3.28
CA LEU A 196 8.40 -4.22 2.39
C LEU A 196 9.59 -4.95 2.98
N LEU A 197 9.39 -6.18 3.42
CA LEU A 197 10.44 -7.04 3.96
C LEU A 197 10.97 -8.00 2.89
N SER A 198 12.28 -8.00 2.64
CA SER A 198 12.93 -8.99 1.77
C SER A 198 12.76 -10.40 2.35
N PRO A 199 12.45 -11.43 1.53
CA PRO A 199 12.22 -12.78 2.03
C PRO A 199 13.44 -13.42 2.72
N GLU A 200 14.65 -12.93 2.44
CA GLU A 200 15.89 -13.38 3.07
C GLU A 200 16.04 -12.86 4.50
N VAL A 201 15.35 -11.77 4.86
CA VAL A 201 15.40 -11.21 6.22
C VAL A 201 14.44 -12.01 7.10
N THR A 202 15.03 -12.79 8.01
CA THR A 202 14.31 -13.64 8.95
C THR A 202 14.97 -13.56 10.32
N GLY A 203 14.20 -13.84 11.37
CA GLY A 203 14.73 -13.85 12.73
C GLY A 203 13.76 -13.25 13.74
N GLN A 204 14.16 -13.30 15.00
CA GLN A 204 13.39 -12.77 16.11
C GLN A 204 13.92 -11.42 16.57
N VAL A 205 13.00 -10.56 17.00
CA VAL A 205 13.29 -9.22 17.51
C VAL A 205 12.57 -9.01 18.84
N SER A 206 13.16 -8.16 19.68
CA SER A 206 12.55 -7.66 20.91
C SER A 206 12.79 -6.16 20.98
N LEU A 207 11.76 -5.40 21.31
CA LEU A 207 11.80 -3.95 21.36
C LEU A 207 10.81 -3.46 22.42
N ASP A 208 11.23 -2.48 23.20
CA ASP A 208 10.36 -1.71 24.09
C ASP A 208 10.62 -0.22 23.80
N ALA A 209 9.87 0.31 22.83
CA ALA A 209 9.94 1.70 22.40
C ALA A 209 8.67 2.44 22.85
N THR A 210 8.85 3.63 23.41
CA THR A 210 7.74 4.48 23.88
C THR A 210 7.82 5.82 23.20
N ASP A 211 6.81 6.13 22.38
CA ASP A 211 6.73 7.39 21.62
C ASP A 211 8.06 7.70 20.91
N GLU A 212 8.58 6.77 20.13
CA GLU A 212 9.87 6.91 19.43
C GLU A 212 9.67 7.21 17.95
N GLU A 213 10.65 7.89 17.35
CA GLU A 213 10.69 8.16 15.91
C GLU A 213 10.72 6.85 15.10
N LEU A 214 10.04 6.84 13.94
CA LEU A 214 9.98 5.65 13.09
C LEU A 214 11.37 5.13 12.69
N SER A 215 12.33 6.01 12.43
CA SER A 215 13.71 5.64 12.08
C SER A 215 14.40 4.86 13.20
N ALA A 216 14.30 5.33 14.44
CA ALA A 216 14.89 4.65 15.60
C ALA A 216 14.26 3.28 15.84
N ILE A 217 12.95 3.16 15.63
CA ILE A 217 12.26 1.87 15.71
C ILE A 217 12.72 0.93 14.58
N LEU A 218 12.82 1.41 13.34
CA LEU A 218 13.29 0.62 12.22
C LEU A 218 14.75 0.16 12.41
N ASP A 219 15.63 1.02 12.93
CA ASP A 219 17.01 0.65 13.30
C ASP A 219 17.01 -0.50 14.32
N ALA A 220 16.24 -0.36 15.40
CA ALA A 220 16.17 -1.37 16.46
C ALA A 220 15.52 -2.69 16.00
N LEU A 221 14.62 -2.66 15.02
CA LEU A 221 14.04 -3.86 14.40
C LEU A 221 15.00 -4.53 13.40
N CYS A 222 15.84 -3.76 12.71
CA CYS A 222 16.75 -4.27 11.67
C CYS A 222 18.07 -4.81 12.23
N GLU A 223 18.62 -4.20 13.28
CA GLU A 223 19.92 -4.57 13.86
C GLU A 223 20.00 -6.07 14.26
N PRO A 224 19.04 -6.66 14.99
CA PRO A 224 19.14 -8.04 15.45
C PRO A 224 19.10 -9.08 14.32
N VAL A 225 18.54 -8.72 13.16
CA VAL A 225 18.40 -9.58 11.98
C VAL A 225 19.41 -9.27 10.88
N ASN A 226 20.42 -8.44 11.19
CA ASN A 226 21.46 -8.01 10.25
C ASN A 226 20.85 -7.46 8.93
N ALA A 227 19.84 -6.61 9.07
CA ALA A 227 19.16 -5.95 7.97
C ALA A 227 19.47 -4.45 7.96
N GLN A 228 19.16 -3.81 6.83
CA GLN A 228 19.15 -2.37 6.66
C GLN A 228 17.79 -1.93 6.15
N TRP A 229 17.43 -0.67 6.37
CA TRP A 229 16.19 -0.11 5.85
C TRP A 229 16.47 1.16 5.05
N ARG A 230 15.59 1.46 4.10
CA ARG A 230 15.57 2.71 3.34
C ARG A 230 14.14 3.20 3.14
N PRO A 231 13.91 4.53 3.15
CA PRO A 231 12.64 5.08 2.70
C PRO A 231 12.53 4.95 1.19
N LEU A 232 11.29 4.80 0.70
CA LEU A 232 10.95 4.82 -0.71
C LEU A 232 9.65 5.61 -0.89
N TYR A 233 9.61 6.47 -1.91
CA TYR A 233 8.42 7.25 -2.26
C TYR A 233 7.86 6.81 -3.61
N LEU A 234 6.53 6.68 -3.69
CA LEU A 234 5.81 6.43 -4.93
C LEU A 234 4.93 7.62 -5.26
N ILE A 235 4.90 8.02 -6.54
CA ILE A 235 4.00 9.06 -7.06
C ILE A 235 3.05 8.44 -8.08
N GLY A 236 1.76 8.55 -7.78
CA GLY A 236 0.64 8.08 -8.57
C GLY A 236 -0.13 9.22 -9.20
N LYS A 237 -0.88 8.90 -10.24
CA LYS A 237 -1.89 9.79 -10.80
C LYS A 237 -3.12 8.98 -11.12
N ALA A 238 -4.27 9.42 -10.63
CA ALA A 238 -5.54 8.81 -10.93
C ALA A 238 -5.75 8.75 -12.44
N ARG A 239 -6.21 7.61 -12.94
CA ARG A 239 -6.64 7.48 -14.33
C ARG A 239 -8.02 6.86 -14.40
N GLU A 240 -8.71 7.14 -15.50
CA GLU A 240 -9.96 6.45 -15.79
C GLU A 240 -9.67 4.98 -16.12
N VAL A 241 -10.37 4.10 -15.42
CA VAL A 241 -10.35 2.66 -15.64
C VAL A 241 -11.73 2.24 -16.12
N SER A 242 -11.77 1.55 -17.25
CA SER A 242 -13.02 1.03 -17.79
C SER A 242 -13.64 -0.02 -16.86
N SER A 243 -14.96 -0.22 -16.93
CA SER A 243 -15.62 -1.26 -16.16
C SER A 243 -15.05 -2.66 -16.42
N THR A 244 -14.62 -2.93 -17.66
CA THR A 244 -14.02 -4.20 -18.06
C THR A 244 -12.64 -4.40 -17.43
N GLU A 245 -11.82 -3.35 -17.40
CA GLU A 245 -10.50 -3.45 -16.78
C GLU A 245 -10.62 -3.64 -15.26
N MET A 246 -11.56 -2.96 -14.60
CA MET A 246 -11.84 -3.19 -13.17
C MET A 246 -12.31 -4.61 -12.90
N GLU A 247 -13.18 -5.17 -13.76
CA GLU A 247 -13.64 -6.55 -13.63
C GLU A 247 -12.49 -7.55 -13.79
N GLN A 248 -11.57 -7.30 -14.73
CA GLN A 248 -10.35 -8.11 -14.90
C GLN A 248 -9.45 -8.03 -13.66
N ARG A 249 -9.19 -6.82 -13.15
CA ARG A 249 -8.40 -6.62 -11.92
C ARG A 249 -9.00 -7.34 -10.72
N PHE A 250 -10.31 -7.22 -10.53
CA PHE A 250 -11.01 -7.92 -9.46
C PHE A 250 -10.91 -9.45 -9.64
N THR A 251 -11.08 -9.93 -10.86
CA THR A 251 -10.99 -11.37 -11.16
C THR A 251 -9.59 -11.89 -10.86
N GLN A 252 -8.54 -11.19 -11.26
CA GLN A 252 -7.16 -11.53 -10.91
C GLN A 252 -6.94 -11.53 -9.40
N MET A 253 -7.42 -10.52 -8.69
CA MET A 253 -7.33 -10.46 -7.22
C MET A 253 -8.06 -11.64 -6.57
N LEU A 254 -9.25 -12.01 -7.05
CA LEU A 254 -10.02 -13.14 -6.57
C LEU A 254 -9.29 -14.47 -6.83
N GLU A 255 -8.81 -14.69 -8.06
CA GLU A 255 -8.08 -15.89 -8.45
C GLU A 255 -6.79 -16.07 -7.63
N GLN A 256 -6.03 -15.00 -7.44
CA GLN A 256 -4.85 -15.00 -6.58
C GLN A 256 -5.21 -15.29 -5.13
N GLY A 257 -6.21 -14.58 -4.57
CA GLY A 257 -6.65 -14.77 -3.19
C GLY A 257 -7.14 -16.19 -2.92
N VAL A 258 -7.88 -16.78 -3.86
CA VAL A 258 -8.28 -18.18 -3.82
C VAL A 258 -7.09 -19.11 -3.85
N THR A 259 -6.13 -18.87 -4.76
CA THR A 259 -4.95 -19.72 -4.91
C THR A 259 -4.14 -19.75 -3.61
N GLU A 260 -3.95 -18.57 -3.00
CA GLU A 260 -3.26 -18.46 -1.71
C GLU A 260 -4.07 -19.09 -0.57
N PHE A 261 -5.40 -18.92 -0.56
CA PHE A 261 -6.27 -19.56 0.43
C PHE A 261 -6.07 -21.07 0.45
N TRP A 262 -6.03 -21.74 -0.70
CA TRP A 262 -5.86 -23.19 -0.76
C TRP A 262 -4.46 -23.70 -0.39
N LYS A 263 -3.45 -22.82 -0.38
CA LYS A 263 -2.10 -23.16 0.12
C LYS A 263 -2.03 -23.16 1.65
N GLN A 264 -3.00 -22.54 2.33
CA GLN A 264 -3.03 -22.48 3.79
C GLN A 264 -3.36 -23.85 4.41
N PRO A 265 -2.91 -24.13 5.64
CA PRO A 265 -3.36 -25.29 6.41
C PRO A 265 -4.88 -25.32 6.62
N PRO A 266 -5.52 -26.51 6.73
CA PRO A 266 -6.98 -26.62 6.89
C PRO A 266 -7.57 -25.82 8.05
N GLU A 267 -6.87 -25.76 9.19
CA GLU A 267 -7.26 -24.99 10.37
C GLU A 267 -7.30 -23.48 10.10
N ASP A 268 -6.33 -22.98 9.34
CA ASP A 268 -6.26 -21.57 8.95
C ASP A 268 -7.34 -21.22 7.95
N ARG A 269 -7.58 -22.12 6.98
CA ARG A 269 -8.69 -21.96 6.03
C ARG A 269 -10.05 -21.92 6.74
N ALA A 270 -10.28 -22.82 7.69
CA ALA A 270 -11.51 -22.84 8.48
C ALA A 270 -11.72 -21.52 9.26
N ARG A 271 -10.65 -20.99 9.87
CA ARG A 271 -10.66 -19.70 10.55
C ARG A 271 -10.97 -18.53 9.60
N ILE A 272 -10.36 -18.51 8.42
CA ILE A 272 -10.63 -17.50 7.38
C ILE A 272 -12.09 -17.59 6.91
N VAL A 273 -12.59 -18.80 6.63
CA VAL A 273 -13.98 -19.03 6.20
C VAL A 273 -14.96 -18.52 7.22
N GLN A 274 -14.75 -18.84 8.50
CA GLN A 274 -15.62 -18.42 9.58
C GLN A 274 -15.62 -16.89 9.73
N ARG A 275 -14.43 -16.26 9.70
CA ARG A 275 -14.29 -14.80 9.76
C ARG A 275 -15.05 -14.10 8.63
N ILE A 276 -14.93 -14.61 7.40
CA ILE A 276 -15.66 -14.04 6.25
C ILE A 276 -17.17 -14.21 6.44
N ALA A 277 -17.63 -15.39 6.84
CA ALA A 277 -19.05 -15.67 7.06
C ALA A 277 -19.65 -14.76 8.16
N ASP A 278 -18.94 -14.58 9.27
CA ASP A 278 -19.37 -13.71 10.36
C ASP A 278 -19.42 -12.24 9.95
N ARG A 279 -18.44 -11.78 9.16
CA ARG A 279 -18.48 -10.42 8.59
C ARG A 279 -19.70 -10.22 7.69
N MET A 280 -20.01 -11.19 6.83
CA MET A 280 -21.18 -11.11 5.95
C MET A 280 -22.49 -11.09 6.74
N ALA A 281 -22.57 -11.86 7.83
CA ALA A 281 -23.75 -11.92 8.69
C ALA A 281 -24.02 -10.61 9.44
N ASN A 282 -22.96 -9.82 9.70
CA ASN A 282 -23.02 -8.59 10.51
C ASN A 282 -22.92 -7.30 9.69
N ILE A 283 -23.10 -7.36 8.36
CA ILE A 283 -23.12 -6.13 7.53
C ILE A 283 -24.33 -5.27 7.93
N PRO A 284 -24.15 -3.96 8.21
CA PRO A 284 -25.26 -3.07 8.55
C PRO A 284 -26.32 -2.95 7.44
N PRO A 285 -27.63 -2.82 7.74
CA PRO A 285 -28.70 -2.81 6.74
C PRO A 285 -28.55 -1.77 5.63
N GLU A 286 -28.02 -0.58 5.96
CA GLU A 286 -27.74 0.49 5.01
C GLU A 286 -26.66 0.07 4.00
N VAL A 287 -25.61 -0.61 4.46
CA VAL A 287 -24.56 -1.17 3.61
C VAL A 287 -25.11 -2.32 2.77
N GLN A 288 -25.92 -3.20 3.35
CA GLN A 288 -26.57 -4.29 2.60
C GLN A 288 -27.41 -3.73 1.44
N THR A 289 -28.14 -2.64 1.67
CA THR A 289 -28.97 -2.00 0.65
C THR A 289 -28.12 -1.40 -0.47
N ALA A 290 -27.04 -0.68 -0.13
CA ALA A 290 -26.11 -0.14 -1.12
C ALA A 290 -25.44 -1.25 -1.94
N VAL A 291 -25.02 -2.34 -1.28
CA VAL A 291 -24.37 -3.51 -1.87
C VAL A 291 -25.33 -4.26 -2.82
N LYS A 292 -26.60 -4.45 -2.42
CA LYS A 292 -27.64 -5.09 -3.26
C LYS A 292 -27.96 -4.27 -4.52
N ASN A 293 -28.00 -2.95 -4.39
CA ASN A 293 -28.36 -2.05 -5.49
C ASN A 293 -27.18 -1.71 -6.41
N SER A 294 -25.96 -2.19 -6.10
CA SER A 294 -24.77 -1.93 -6.89
C SER A 294 -24.68 -2.86 -8.11
N PRO A 295 -24.72 -2.31 -9.35
CA PRO A 295 -24.52 -3.11 -10.57
C PRO A 295 -23.17 -3.81 -10.61
N TRP A 296 -22.17 -3.21 -9.96
CA TRP A 296 -20.84 -3.78 -9.83
C TRP A 296 -20.88 -5.04 -8.96
N THR A 297 -21.56 -4.99 -7.82
CA THR A 297 -21.65 -6.14 -6.90
C THR A 297 -22.36 -7.34 -7.54
N SER A 298 -23.42 -7.14 -8.33
CA SER A 298 -24.08 -8.24 -9.04
C SER A 298 -23.12 -8.94 -10.02
N ARG A 299 -22.27 -8.18 -10.73
CA ARG A 299 -21.25 -8.74 -11.63
C ARG A 299 -20.20 -9.52 -10.85
N LEU A 300 -19.72 -8.97 -9.73
CA LEU A 300 -18.78 -9.67 -8.85
C LEU A 300 -19.33 -10.99 -8.33
N MET A 301 -20.59 -10.99 -7.89
CA MET A 301 -21.25 -12.19 -7.39
C MET A 301 -21.38 -13.25 -8.49
N GLY A 302 -21.72 -12.84 -9.72
CA GLY A 302 -21.73 -13.74 -10.88
C GLY A 302 -20.38 -14.43 -11.09
N ARG A 303 -19.27 -13.69 -11.00
CA ARG A 303 -17.91 -14.25 -11.10
C ARG A 303 -17.56 -15.16 -9.93
N ALA A 304 -17.86 -14.75 -8.69
CA ALA A 304 -17.65 -15.57 -7.51
C ALA A 304 -18.42 -16.89 -7.60
N MET A 305 -19.67 -16.86 -8.06
CA MET A 305 -20.47 -18.08 -8.26
C MET A 305 -19.92 -18.97 -9.37
N GLN A 306 -19.43 -18.41 -10.48
CA GLN A 306 -18.73 -19.18 -11.52
C GLN A 306 -17.54 -19.94 -10.94
N PHE A 307 -16.75 -19.28 -10.08
CA PHE A 307 -15.64 -19.92 -9.37
C PHE A 307 -16.11 -21.05 -8.44
N VAL A 308 -17.21 -20.87 -7.71
CA VAL A 308 -17.74 -21.93 -6.83
C VAL A 308 -18.11 -23.20 -7.61
N PHE A 309 -18.50 -23.07 -8.87
CA PHE A 309 -18.76 -24.23 -9.73
C PHE A 309 -17.50 -24.99 -10.17
N THR A 310 -16.31 -24.36 -10.12
CA THR A 310 -15.04 -25.03 -10.43
C THR A 310 -14.45 -25.79 -9.24
N LEU A 311 -14.99 -25.61 -8.04
CA LEU A 311 -14.53 -26.26 -6.82
C LEU A 311 -14.97 -27.73 -6.71
N THR A 312 -14.13 -28.56 -6.08
CA THR A 312 -14.49 -29.94 -5.74
C THR A 312 -15.62 -29.98 -4.69
N PRO A 313 -16.34 -31.12 -4.54
CA PRO A 313 -17.34 -31.26 -3.48
C PRO A 313 -16.83 -30.98 -2.07
N ASP A 314 -15.60 -31.38 -1.75
CA ASP A 314 -14.98 -31.15 -0.44
C ASP A 314 -14.66 -29.66 -0.24
N GLN A 315 -14.08 -29.01 -1.24
CA GLN A 315 -13.82 -27.56 -1.21
C GLN A 315 -15.11 -26.75 -1.05
N ARG A 316 -16.19 -27.13 -1.75
CA ARG A 316 -17.50 -26.49 -1.59
C ARG A 316 -18.08 -26.66 -0.19
N ARG A 317 -17.87 -27.81 0.44
CA ARG A 317 -18.27 -28.02 1.84
C ARG A 317 -17.47 -27.12 2.78
N GLU A 318 -16.17 -26.97 2.53
CA GLU A 318 -15.30 -26.12 3.35
C GLU A 318 -15.74 -24.65 3.32
N ILE A 319 -16.05 -24.10 2.14
CA ILE A 319 -16.48 -22.69 2.01
C ILE A 319 -18.00 -22.48 2.19
N ALA A 320 -18.76 -23.52 2.52
CA ALA A 320 -20.23 -23.45 2.62
C ALA A 320 -20.75 -22.31 3.52
N PRO A 321 -20.11 -21.97 4.67
CA PRO A 321 -20.54 -20.83 5.49
C PRO A 321 -20.54 -19.49 4.72
N ILE A 322 -19.52 -19.24 3.89
CA ILE A 322 -19.45 -18.04 3.05
C ILE A 322 -20.60 -18.05 2.03
N LEU A 323 -20.83 -19.18 1.37
CA LEU A 323 -21.90 -19.31 0.37
C LEU A 323 -23.29 -19.06 0.97
N GLN A 324 -23.53 -19.55 2.19
CA GLN A 324 -24.78 -19.29 2.91
C GLN A 324 -24.93 -17.80 3.27
N GLY A 325 -23.85 -17.15 3.71
CA GLY A 325 -23.82 -15.70 3.93
C GLY A 325 -24.13 -14.92 2.66
N ALA A 326 -23.51 -15.30 1.54
CA ALA A 326 -23.75 -14.69 0.22
C ALA A 326 -25.21 -14.85 -0.21
N VAL A 327 -25.78 -16.04 -0.10
CA VAL A 327 -27.19 -16.26 -0.45
C VAL A 327 -28.13 -15.44 0.44
N LYS A 328 -27.84 -15.26 1.73
CA LYS A 328 -28.66 -14.38 2.60
C LYS A 328 -28.56 -12.91 2.18
N LEU A 329 -27.37 -12.47 1.79
CA LEU A 329 -27.10 -11.09 1.44
C LEU A 329 -27.59 -10.74 0.03
N PHE A 330 -27.59 -11.68 -0.91
CA PHE A 330 -27.84 -11.44 -2.33
C PHE A 330 -29.02 -12.23 -2.92
N GLY A 331 -29.49 -13.26 -2.22
CA GLY A 331 -30.58 -14.11 -2.66
C GLY A 331 -31.94 -13.48 -2.37
N GLN A 332 -32.30 -12.46 -3.16
CA GLN A 332 -33.67 -12.05 -3.47
C GLN A 332 -33.73 -11.53 -4.89
#